data_AF-A0A941SHE3-F1
#
_entry.id   AF-A0A941SHE3-F1
#
_cell.length_a   1.000
_cell.length_b   1.000
_cell.length_c   1.000
_cell.angle_alpha   90.00
_cell.angle_beta   90.00
_cell.angle_gamma   90.00
#
_symmetry.space_group_name_H-M   'P 1'
#
loop_
_entity.id
_entity.type
_entity.pdbx_description
1 polymer ?
#
loop_
_entity_poly.entity_id
_entity_poly.type
_entity_poly.pdbx_seq_one_letter_code
_entity_poly.pdbx_strand_id
1 'polypeptide(L)' 'ASIWVRAPDWIDAGELALVARGHGVLIEAGGVFFADPPDPCPYFRMRLSSIAADRIPDGIRALALAAHEMTQGAPA' A
#
# COMPACT_ATOMS: atom_id res chain seq x y z
N ALA A 1 0.16 14.41 8.97
CA ALA A 1 1.21 14.14 7.97
C ALA A 1 0.69 13.12 6.97
N SER A 2 1.08 13.27 5.70
CA SER A 2 0.80 12.34 4.61
C SER A 2 2.11 12.04 3.90
N ILE A 3 2.37 10.77 3.57
CA ILE A 3 3.59 10.37 2.86
C ILE A 3 3.23 9.55 1.63
N TRP A 4 4.02 9.74 0.57
CA TRP A 4 3.98 8.91 -0.62
C TRP A 4 4.99 7.78 -0.49
N VAL A 5 4.58 6.59 -0.92
CA VAL A 5 5.40 5.38 -0.91
C VAL A 5 5.38 4.78 -2.31
N ARG A 6 6.54 4.30 -2.75
CA ARG A 6 6.69 3.45 -3.93
C ARG A 6 6.93 2.03 -3.43
N ALA A 7 6.01 1.13 -3.75
CA ALA A 7 6.18 -0.30 -3.62
C ALA A 7 7.20 -0.83 -4.64
N PRO A 8 7.67 -2.09 -4.54
CA PRO A 8 8.34 -2.75 -5.64
C PRO A 8 7.54 -2.65 -6.95
N ASP A 9 8.24 -2.59 -8.08
CA ASP A 9 7.63 -2.31 -9.39
C ASP A 9 6.64 -3.37 -9.88
N TRP A 10 6.64 -4.56 -9.28
CA TRP A 10 5.71 -5.64 -9.58
C TRP A 10 4.42 -5.59 -8.75
N ILE A 11 4.31 -4.69 -7.76
CA ILE A 11 3.09 -4.51 -6.97
C ILE A 11 2.18 -3.49 -7.65
N ASP A 12 0.93 -3.89 -7.91
CA ASP A 12 -0.15 -2.93 -8.13
C ASP A 12 -0.69 -2.41 -6.79
N ALA A 13 -0.66 -1.09 -6.59
CA ALA A 13 -1.11 -0.48 -5.35
C ALA A 13 -2.62 -0.56 -5.13
N GLY A 14 -3.42 -0.74 -6.19
CA GLY A 14 -4.84 -1.01 -6.11
C GLY A 14 -5.10 -2.39 -5.52
N GLU A 15 -4.38 -3.42 -6.00
CA GLU A 15 -4.42 -4.76 -5.43
C GLU A 15 -3.90 -4.79 -3.99
N LEU A 16 -2.77 -4.12 -3.71
CA LEU A 16 -2.24 -3.99 -2.35
C LEU A 16 -3.26 -3.35 -1.41
N ALA A 17 -4.03 -2.36 -1.87
CA ALA A 17 -5.08 -1.74 -1.05
C ALA A 17 -6.19 -2.74 -0.67
N LEU A 18 -6.53 -3.67 -1.56
CA LEU A 18 -7.51 -4.72 -1.28
C LEU A 18 -6.97 -5.74 -0.27
N VAL A 19 -5.73 -6.21 -0.45
CA VAL A 19 -5.08 -7.16 0.48
C VAL A 19 -4.89 -6.51 1.85
N ALA A 20 -4.33 -5.30 1.90
CA ALA A 20 -4.08 -4.56 3.15
C ALA A 20 -5.37 -4.31 3.96
N ARG A 21 -6.50 -4.11 3.29
CA ARG A 21 -7.81 -3.99 3.94
C ARG A 21 -8.16 -5.25 4.75
N GLY A 22 -7.80 -6.43 4.26
CA GLY A 22 -7.95 -7.71 4.98
C GLY A 22 -7.16 -7.74 6.29
N HIS A 23 -6.04 -7.02 6.36
CA HIS A 23 -5.22 -6.86 7.57
C HIS A 23 -5.59 -5.62 8.42
N GLY A 24 -6.71 -4.95 8.11
CA GLY A 24 -7.16 -3.78 8.84
C GLY A 24 -6.42 -2.47 8.52
N VAL A 25 -5.68 -2.43 7.40
CA VAL A 25 -4.97 -1.23 6.93
C VAL A 25 -5.66 -0.67 5.69
N LEU A 26 -5.82 0.65 5.64
CA LEU A 26 -6.32 1.37 4.46
C LEU A 26 -5.22 2.26 3.90
N ILE A 27 -4.96 2.14 2.60
CA ILE A 27 -4.06 3.01 1.84
C ILE A 27 -4.81 3.63 0.67
N GLU A 28 -4.34 4.79 0.20
CA GLU A 28 -4.89 5.45 -0.99
C GLU A 28 -4.04 5.05 -2.21
N ALA A 29 -4.59 4.20 -3.09
CA ALA A 29 -3.89 3.75 -4.30
C ALA A 29 -3.55 4.92 -5.24
N GLY A 30 -2.36 4.88 -5.84
CA GLY A 30 -1.77 6.01 -6.57
C GLY A 30 -2.36 6.27 -7.94
N GLY A 31 -2.94 5.26 -8.62
CA GLY A 31 -3.33 5.35 -10.03
C GLY A 31 -4.20 6.57 -10.38
N VAL A 32 -5.13 6.93 -9.48
CA VAL A 32 -6.03 8.09 -9.67
C VAL A 32 -5.34 9.45 -9.57
N PHE A 33 -4.07 9.50 -9.15
CA PHE A 33 -3.28 10.73 -9.00
C PHE A 33 -2.34 10.99 -10.18
N PHE A 34 -2.26 10.08 -11.16
CA PHE A 34 -1.46 10.24 -12.37
C PHE A 34 -2.37 10.43 -13.58
N ALA A 35 -2.01 11.33 -14.49
CA ALA A 35 -2.72 11.48 -15.77
C ALA A 35 -2.47 10.27 -16.70
N ASP A 36 -1.28 9.69 -16.59
CA ASP A 36 -0.85 8.46 -17.27
C ASP A 36 -0.19 7.55 -16.21
N PRO A 37 -0.97 6.67 -15.55
CA PRO A 37 -0.46 5.85 -14.47
C PRO A 37 0.45 4.72 -15.00
N PRO A 38 1.54 4.37 -14.29
CA PRO A 38 2.26 3.12 -14.55
C PRO A 38 1.33 1.92 -14.42
N ASP A 39 1.61 0.86 -15.20
CA ASP A 39 0.89 -0.42 -15.14
C ASP A 39 1.89 -1.58 -14.96
N PRO A 40 1.93 -2.25 -13.79
CA PRO A 40 1.15 -1.96 -12.58
C PRO A 40 1.55 -0.61 -11.95
N CYS A 41 0.67 -0.02 -11.11
CA CYS A 41 0.95 1.27 -10.47
C CYS A 41 1.50 1.06 -9.05
N PRO A 42 2.81 1.22 -8.78
CA PRO A 42 3.40 0.88 -7.48
C PRO A 42 3.28 1.98 -6.42
N TYR A 43 2.63 3.09 -6.76
CA TYR A 43 2.56 4.27 -5.88
C TYR A 43 1.30 4.25 -5.03
N PHE A 44 1.43 4.64 -3.75
CA PHE A 44 0.28 4.86 -2.87
C PHE A 44 0.60 5.92 -1.82
N ARG A 45 -0.45 6.46 -1.19
CA ARG A 45 -0.34 7.46 -0.14
C ARG A 45 -0.85 6.94 1.20
N MET A 46 -0.10 7.25 2.25
CA MET A 46 -0.47 6.94 3.64
C MET A 46 -0.72 8.21 4.43
N ARG A 47 -1.87 8.25 5.12
CA ARG A 47 -2.22 9.33 6.06
C ARG A 47 -1.98 8.86 7.48
N LEU A 48 -1.12 9.56 8.21
CA LEU A 48 -0.75 9.21 9.58
C LEU A 48 -1.36 10.15 10.64
N SER A 49 -1.83 11.35 10.25
CA SER A 49 -2.33 12.37 11.19
C SER A 49 -3.57 11.99 11.99
N SER A 50 -4.32 10.97 11.57
CA SER A 50 -5.55 10.52 12.22
C SER A 50 -5.36 9.21 13.00
N ILE A 51 -4.13 8.73 13.15
CA ILE A 51 -3.79 7.48 13.82
C ILE A 51 -3.02 7.82 15.10
N ALA A 52 -3.39 7.20 16.23
CA ALA A 52 -2.62 7.31 17.46
C ALA A 52 -1.19 6.79 17.23
N ALA A 53 -0.18 7.51 17.71
CA ALA A 53 1.22 7.26 17.33
C ALA A 53 1.70 5.84 17.69
N ASP A 54 1.19 5.29 18.79
CA ASP A 54 1.44 3.93 19.27
C ASP A 54 0.85 2.84 18.35
N ARG A 55 -0.18 3.15 17.56
CA ARG A 55 -0.80 2.22 16.59
C ARG A 55 -0.13 2.23 15.22
N ILE A 56 0.70 3.23 14.92
CA ILE A 56 1.36 3.35 13.61
C ILE A 56 2.28 2.14 13.33
N PRO A 57 3.16 1.70 14.26
CA PRO A 57 4.02 0.54 14.01
C PRO A 57 3.24 -0.74 13.66
N ASP A 58 2.10 -0.97 14.29
CA ASP A 58 1.26 -2.14 14.02
C ASP A 58 0.62 -2.08 12.63
N GLY A 59 0.14 -0.90 12.23
CA GLY A 59 -0.36 -0.69 10.86
C GLY A 59 0.72 -0.89 9.80
N ILE A 60 1.95 -0.42 10.04
CA ILE A 60 3.07 -0.64 9.11
C ILE A 60 3.42 -2.14 9.00
N ARG A 61 3.40 -2.88 10.12
CA ARG A 61 3.63 -4.34 10.11
C ARG A 61 2.54 -5.08 9.33
N ALA A 62 1.28 -4.72 9.54
CA ALA A 62 0.15 -5.29 8.81
C ALA A 62 0.24 -5.01 7.29
N LEU A 63 0.66 -3.80 6.90
CA LEU A 63 0.90 -3.46 5.50
C LEU A 63 2.05 -4.27 4.89
N ALA A 64 3.12 -4.52 5.66
CA ALA A 64 4.24 -5.34 5.22
C ALA A 64 3.83 -6.81 5.00
N LEU A 65 2.94 -7.35 5.85
CA LEU A 65 2.38 -8.69 5.64
C LEU A 65 1.57 -8.75 4.34
N ALA A 66 0.69 -7.79 4.09
CA ALA A 66 -0.08 -7.69 2.85
C ALA A 66 0.81 -7.65 1.60
N ALA A 67 1.87 -6.84 1.63
CA ALA A 67 2.82 -6.77 0.52
C ALA A 67 3.61 -8.08 0.32
N HIS A 68 3.93 -8.79 1.42
CA HIS A 68 4.60 -10.08 1.34
C HIS A 68 3.68 -11.16 0.75
N GLU A 69 2.39 -11.16 1.05
CA GLU A 69 1.45 -12.11 0.45
C GLU A 69 1.42 -11.99 -1.09
N MET A 70 1.52 -10.76 -1.60
CA MET A 70 1.61 -10.52 -3.04
C MET A 70 2.90 -11.08 -3.67
N THR A 71 4.01 -11.21 -2.91
CA THR A 71 5.24 -11.89 -3.42
C THR A 71 5.02 -13.38 -3.67
N GLN A 72 4.12 -14.03 -2.91
CA GLN A 72 3.91 -15.47 -2.99
C GLN A 72 2.90 -15.86 -4.09
N GLY A 73 2.28 -14.87 -4.76
CA GLY A 73 1.37 -15.06 -5.88
C GLY A 73 1.88 -14.53 -7.23
N ALA A 74 3.02 -13.82 -7.26
CA ALA A 74 3.57 -13.24 -8.48
C ALA A 74 4.31 -14.31 -9.32
N PRO A 75 4.06 -14.43 -10.64
CA PRO A 75 4.90 -15.25 -11.49
C PRO A 75 6.32 -14.66 -11.56
N ALA A 76 7.33 -15.56 -11.55
CA ALA A 76 8.75 -15.23 -11.62
C ALA A 76 9.15 -14.57 -12.96
#